data_AF-A0A3C2D4T4-F1
#
_entry.id   AF-A0A3C2D4T4-F1
#
_cell.length_a   1.000
_cell.length_b   1.000
_cell.length_c   1.000
_cell.angle_alpha   90.00
_cell.angle_beta   90.00
_cell.angle_gamma   90.00
#
_symmetry.space_group_name_H-M   'P 1'
#
loop_
_entity.id
_entity.type
_entity.pdbx_description
1 polymer ?
#
loop_
_entity_poly.entity_id
_entity_poly.type
_entity_poly.pdbx_seq_one_letter_code
_entity_poly.pdbx_strand_id
1 'polypeptide(L)'
;MKLIRLITISGIVLFFAACRNHQSSFPIINSQSFNEIQVTLDGSLAKRIWADSMNQVQEQIPLSKKLDEMIAITQTLQKTKPDSSWMFLMKSWEELRSNEAFFSSDTLANPVFVLQKWAELNISLLKLTGEVRFGDTLEKLLYGSPAPVLSERLLKSVIYTHIFDQIFINLIGSSSLNHYHTTGGMIKLTQETDFPVRNEMYLKCESNDVRYLDVFVRIPEWAVNPTVSHGNVKYVAHPGEYCQISRKWRNGDEFKIILKN
;
A
#
# COMPACT_ATOMS: atom_id res chain seq x y z
N MET A 1 32.44 -33.71 38.58
CA MET A 1 31.82 -34.18 37.32
C MET A 1 30.85 -33.11 36.84
N LYS A 2 31.24 -32.37 35.79
CA LYS A 2 30.45 -31.29 35.18
C LYS A 2 29.42 -31.92 34.23
N LEU A 3 28.13 -31.63 34.41
CA LEU A 3 27.08 -32.01 33.48
C LEU A 3 26.64 -30.75 32.71
N ILE A 4 27.11 -30.60 31.48
CA ILE A 4 26.70 -29.53 30.56
C ILE A 4 25.48 -30.05 29.79
N ARG A 5 24.32 -29.41 30.00
CA ARG A 5 23.13 -29.60 29.16
C ARG A 5 23.30 -28.80 27.87
N LEU A 6 23.47 -29.49 26.74
CA LEU A 6 23.28 -28.89 25.42
C LEU A 6 21.76 -28.79 25.16
N ILE A 7 21.26 -27.57 25.06
CA ILE A 7 19.93 -27.29 24.50
C ILE A 7 20.16 -26.93 23.04
N THR A 8 19.85 -27.85 22.14
CA THR A 8 19.78 -27.58 20.70
C THR A 8 18.48 -26.85 20.40
N ILE A 9 18.55 -25.53 20.26
CA ILE A 9 17.46 -24.73 19.71
C ILE A 9 17.50 -24.92 18.19
N SER A 10 16.71 -25.87 17.70
CA SER A 10 16.45 -26.05 16.27
C SER A 10 15.55 -24.90 15.80
N GLY A 11 16.15 -23.81 15.32
CA GLY A 11 15.44 -22.74 14.63
C GLY A 11 14.86 -23.27 13.33
N ILE A 12 13.54 -23.41 13.28
CA ILE A 12 12.79 -23.69 12.06
C ILE A 12 12.90 -22.45 11.17
N VAL A 13 13.81 -22.49 10.20
CA VAL A 13 13.88 -21.52 9.10
C VAL A 13 12.83 -21.96 8.08
N LEU A 14 11.70 -21.24 8.04
CA LEU A 14 10.72 -21.37 6.96
C LEU A 14 11.30 -20.73 5.70
N PHE A 15 11.95 -21.55 4.86
CA PHE A 15 12.28 -21.21 3.49
C PHE A 15 11.03 -21.33 2.63
N PHE A 16 10.51 -20.21 2.13
CA PHE A 16 9.60 -20.23 0.98
C PHE A 16 10.42 -20.41 -0.30
N ALA A 17 10.67 -21.67 -0.66
CA ALA A 17 11.10 -22.02 -2.01
C ALA A 17 9.88 -21.90 -2.94
N ALA A 18 9.88 -20.88 -3.80
CA ALA A 18 8.85 -20.69 -4.82
C ALA A 18 8.97 -21.76 -5.92
N CYS A 19 8.32 -22.90 -5.70
CA CYS A 19 8.05 -23.87 -6.77
C CYS A 19 6.89 -23.36 -7.63
N ARG A 20 7.17 -23.20 -8.92
CA ARG A 20 6.26 -22.77 -9.98
C ARG A 20 5.21 -23.85 -10.27
N ASN A 21 4.17 -23.87 -9.44
CA ASN A 21 2.86 -24.50 -9.69
C ASN A 21 1.83 -23.70 -8.87
N HIS A 22 1.49 -22.49 -9.36
CA HIS A 22 0.65 -21.55 -8.64
C HIS A 22 -0.83 -21.88 -8.86
N GLN A 23 -1.34 -22.86 -8.13
CA GLN A 23 -2.76 -22.91 -7.82
C GLN A 23 -2.99 -21.83 -6.75
N SER A 24 -3.29 -20.63 -7.24
CA SER A 24 -3.59 -19.37 -6.55
C SER A 24 -3.95 -19.50 -5.06
N SER A 25 -2.95 -19.51 -4.19
CA SER A 25 -3.18 -19.32 -2.76
C SER A 25 -3.42 -17.84 -2.53
N PHE A 26 -4.67 -17.46 -2.28
CA PHE A 26 -5.09 -16.11 -1.91
C PHE A 26 -4.39 -15.67 -0.60
N PRO A 27 -3.42 -14.73 -0.62
CA PRO A 27 -2.82 -14.26 0.61
C PRO A 27 -3.79 -13.26 1.25
N ILE A 28 -4.40 -13.63 2.38
CA ILE A 28 -5.17 -12.69 3.19
C ILE A 28 -4.20 -12.01 4.15
N ILE A 29 -3.97 -10.72 3.91
CA ILE A 29 -3.18 -9.84 4.77
C ILE A 29 -4.10 -9.13 5.77
N ASN A 30 -5.21 -8.54 5.30
CA ASN A 30 -6.13 -7.75 6.12
C ASN A 30 -5.44 -6.61 6.90
N SER A 31 -4.62 -5.82 6.22
CA SER A 31 -4.01 -4.62 6.81
C SER A 31 -5.06 -3.54 7.10
N GLN A 32 -4.82 -2.77 8.15
CA GLN A 32 -5.72 -1.73 8.65
C GLN A 32 -5.19 -0.34 8.27
N SER A 33 -6.10 0.62 8.12
CA SER A 33 -5.72 2.04 8.05
C SER A 33 -5.17 2.50 9.39
N PHE A 34 -4.21 3.42 9.38
CA PHE A 34 -3.95 4.24 10.55
C PHE A 34 -5.09 5.22 10.82
N ASN A 35 -5.17 5.74 12.05
CA ASN A 35 -6.04 6.88 12.32
C ASN A 35 -5.57 8.09 11.52
N GLU A 36 -6.50 8.87 10.98
CA GLU A 36 -6.20 10.03 10.11
C GLU A 36 -5.29 11.07 10.78
N ILE A 37 -5.36 11.23 12.11
CA ILE A 37 -4.53 12.17 12.88
C ILE A 37 -3.06 11.71 12.92
N GLN A 38 -2.81 10.41 12.77
CA GLN A 38 -1.45 9.86 12.74
C GLN A 38 -0.74 10.13 11.41
N VAL A 39 -1.49 10.46 10.35
CA VAL A 39 -0.94 10.66 9.00
C VAL A 39 -1.01 12.13 8.64
N THR A 40 0.13 12.72 8.32
CA THR A 40 0.23 14.09 7.79
C THR A 40 0.66 14.01 6.34
N LEU A 41 -0.06 14.69 5.46
CA LEU A 41 0.31 14.82 4.04
C LEU A 41 0.99 16.17 3.83
N ASP A 42 2.04 16.19 3.02
CA ASP A 42 2.68 17.45 2.64
C ASP A 42 1.83 18.25 1.64
N GLY A 43 2.11 19.55 1.53
CA GLY A 43 1.42 20.47 0.62
C GLY A 43 1.50 20.07 -0.86
N SER A 44 2.52 19.32 -1.27
CA SER A 44 2.62 18.74 -2.62
C SER A 44 1.52 17.71 -2.91
N LEU A 45 1.20 16.84 -1.95
CA LEU A 45 0.09 15.90 -2.03
C LEU A 45 -1.26 16.58 -1.85
N ALA A 46 -1.35 17.57 -0.95
CA ALA A 46 -2.58 18.31 -0.70
C ALA A 46 -3.16 18.98 -1.97
N LYS A 47 -2.30 19.38 -2.92
CA LYS A 47 -2.71 19.95 -4.21
C LYS A 47 -3.28 18.93 -5.20
N ARG A 48 -3.09 17.63 -4.96
CA ARG A 48 -3.52 16.53 -5.84
C ARG A 48 -4.78 15.83 -5.36
N ILE A 49 -5.32 16.25 -4.23
CA ILE A 49 -6.52 15.71 -3.60
C ILE A 49 -7.60 16.80 -3.53
N TRP A 50 -8.86 16.38 -3.46
CA TRP A 50 -9.97 17.30 -3.20
C TRP A 50 -10.28 17.35 -1.71
N ALA A 51 -10.78 18.50 -1.24
CA ALA A 51 -11.30 18.64 0.12
C ALA A 51 -12.61 17.86 0.25
N ASP A 52 -12.77 17.08 1.32
CA ASP A 52 -13.91 16.17 1.56
C ASP A 52 -15.29 16.87 1.55
N SER A 53 -15.34 18.21 1.49
CA SER A 53 -16.53 19.06 1.52
C SER A 53 -17.28 19.23 0.18
N MET A 54 -16.81 18.62 -0.92
CA MET A 54 -17.57 18.65 -2.18
C MET A 54 -18.59 17.51 -2.26
N ASN A 55 -19.87 17.85 -2.02
CA ASN A 55 -21.00 16.96 -2.33
C ASN A 55 -21.10 16.79 -3.85
N GLN A 56 -20.62 15.66 -4.37
CA GLN A 56 -20.99 15.23 -5.72
C GLN A 56 -22.42 14.67 -5.67
N VAL A 57 -23.24 15.01 -6.67
CA VAL A 57 -24.50 14.30 -6.88
C VAL A 57 -24.15 12.85 -7.23
N GLN A 58 -24.36 11.95 -6.27
CA GLN A 58 -24.22 10.52 -6.48
C GLN A 58 -25.41 10.04 -7.29
N GLU A 59 -25.23 9.96 -8.59
CA GLU A 59 -26.21 9.33 -9.47
C GLU A 59 -25.86 7.85 -9.59
N GLN A 60 -26.82 6.98 -9.30
CA GLN A 60 -26.59 5.54 -9.32
C GLN A 60 -26.65 5.04 -10.76
N ILE A 61 -25.49 4.97 -11.41
CA ILE A 61 -25.34 4.44 -12.77
C ILE A 61 -24.95 2.94 -12.73
N PRO A 62 -25.19 2.15 -13.80
CA PRO A 62 -24.91 0.71 -13.78
C PRO A 62 -23.48 0.35 -13.37
N LEU A 63 -22.50 1.16 -13.78
CA LEU A 63 -21.10 0.95 -13.46
C LEU A 63 -20.78 1.19 -11.99
N SER A 64 -21.36 2.21 -11.36
CA SER A 64 -21.14 2.47 -9.94
C SER A 64 -21.76 1.38 -9.08
N LYS A 65 -22.93 0.86 -9.48
CA LYS A 65 -23.54 -0.31 -8.84
C LYS A 65 -22.64 -1.55 -8.92
N LYS A 66 -22.04 -1.82 -10.09
CA LYS A 66 -21.08 -2.92 -10.26
C LYS A 66 -19.88 -2.76 -9.31
N LEU A 67 -19.35 -1.55 -9.16
CA LEU A 67 -18.25 -1.27 -8.24
C LEU A 67 -18.67 -1.44 -6.77
N ASP A 68 -19.87 -0.99 -6.38
CA ASP A 68 -20.40 -1.20 -5.03
C ASP A 68 -20.58 -2.69 -4.71
N GLU A 69 -21.06 -3.50 -5.68
CA GLU A 69 -21.15 -4.95 -5.55
C GLU A 69 -19.77 -5.58 -5.36
N MET A 70 -18.76 -5.16 -6.13
CA MET A 70 -17.38 -5.62 -5.99
C MET A 70 -16.80 -5.25 -4.61
N ILE A 71 -17.04 -4.03 -4.14
CA ILE A 71 -16.63 -3.59 -2.79
C ILE A 71 -17.31 -4.45 -1.72
N ALA A 72 -18.61 -4.73 -1.83
CA ALA A 72 -19.32 -5.60 -0.89
C ALA A 72 -18.73 -7.02 -0.86
N ILE A 73 -18.34 -7.58 -2.02
CA ILE A 73 -17.66 -8.88 -2.09
C ILE A 73 -16.33 -8.83 -1.33
N THR A 74 -15.52 -7.77 -1.46
CA THR A 74 -14.25 -7.66 -0.71
C THR A 74 -14.46 -7.69 0.80
N GLN A 75 -15.51 -7.05 1.31
CA GLN A 75 -15.84 -7.00 2.73
C GLN A 75 -16.31 -8.36 3.26
N THR A 76 -17.01 -9.15 2.45
CA THR A 76 -17.37 -10.53 2.80
C THR A 76 -16.14 -11.42 2.85
N LEU A 77 -15.24 -11.31 1.86
CA LEU A 77 -13.99 -12.08 1.80
C LEU A 77 -13.04 -11.78 2.99
N GLN A 78 -13.09 -10.58 3.58
CA GLN A 78 -12.36 -10.28 4.81
C GLN A 78 -12.83 -11.15 5.99
N LYS A 79 -14.10 -11.58 5.99
CA LYS A 79 -14.75 -12.30 7.10
C LYS A 79 -14.77 -13.82 6.91
N THR A 80 -14.72 -14.30 5.67
CA THR A 80 -14.86 -15.73 5.34
C THR A 80 -13.67 -16.26 4.54
N LYS A 81 -13.43 -17.57 4.59
CA LYS A 81 -12.41 -18.20 3.71
C LYS A 81 -12.83 -18.10 2.23
N PRO A 82 -11.86 -18.06 1.29
CA PRO A 82 -12.13 -17.81 -0.12
C PRO A 82 -12.93 -18.94 -0.80
N ASP A 83 -13.86 -18.54 -1.67
CA ASP A 83 -14.65 -19.37 -2.59
C ASP A 83 -14.58 -18.75 -4.03
N SER A 84 -15.37 -19.27 -4.97
CA SER A 84 -15.62 -18.77 -6.34
C SER A 84 -15.77 -17.24 -6.47
N SER A 85 -16.19 -16.54 -5.43
CA SER A 85 -16.32 -15.07 -5.40
C SER A 85 -15.00 -14.34 -5.65
N TRP A 86 -13.85 -14.88 -5.20
CA TRP A 86 -12.54 -14.25 -5.47
C TRP A 86 -12.20 -14.26 -6.96
N MET A 87 -12.40 -15.41 -7.62
CA MET A 87 -12.15 -15.53 -9.06
C MET A 87 -13.05 -14.61 -9.87
N PHE A 88 -14.34 -14.52 -9.51
CA PHE A 88 -15.27 -13.58 -10.13
C PHE A 88 -14.84 -12.12 -9.97
N LEU A 89 -14.42 -11.75 -8.75
CA LEU A 89 -13.96 -10.40 -8.43
C LEU A 89 -12.72 -10.02 -9.23
N MET A 90 -11.72 -10.91 -9.29
CA MET A 90 -10.49 -10.66 -10.05
C MET A 90 -10.71 -10.60 -11.55
N LYS A 91 -11.58 -11.47 -12.10
CA LYS A 91 -11.98 -11.37 -13.50
C LYS A 91 -12.64 -10.03 -13.80
N SER A 92 -13.60 -9.62 -12.97
CA SER A 92 -14.31 -8.35 -13.13
C SER A 92 -13.39 -7.13 -12.99
N TRP A 93 -12.43 -7.19 -12.08
CA TRP A 93 -11.44 -6.14 -11.88
C TRP A 93 -10.52 -6.00 -13.10
N GLU A 94 -10.04 -7.12 -13.65
CA GLU A 94 -9.15 -7.12 -14.81
C GLU A 94 -9.84 -6.62 -16.09
N GLU A 95 -11.11 -6.98 -16.29
CA GLU A 95 -11.95 -6.45 -17.37
C GLU A 95 -12.09 -4.93 -17.29
N LEU A 96 -12.30 -4.38 -16.08
CA LEU A 96 -12.43 -2.93 -15.87
C LEU A 96 -11.10 -2.19 -16.06
N ARG A 97 -10.01 -2.72 -15.50
CA ARG A 97 -8.67 -2.11 -15.59
C ARG A 97 -8.17 -2.03 -17.03
N SER A 98 -8.45 -3.05 -17.83
CA SER A 98 -8.00 -3.13 -19.23
C SER A 98 -8.83 -2.26 -20.18
N ASN A 99 -9.93 -1.68 -19.71
CA ASN A 99 -10.79 -0.84 -20.53
C ASN A 99 -10.28 0.61 -20.54
N GLU A 100 -9.55 1.01 -21.60
CA GLU A 100 -9.05 2.38 -21.73
C GLU A 100 -10.16 3.43 -21.75
N ALA A 101 -11.35 3.09 -22.27
CA ALA A 101 -12.49 3.99 -22.27
C ALA A 101 -12.97 4.32 -20.85
N PHE A 102 -12.75 3.43 -19.87
CA PHE A 102 -13.07 3.67 -18.47
C PHE A 102 -12.32 4.87 -17.89
N PHE A 103 -11.08 5.10 -18.33
CA PHE A 103 -10.20 6.18 -17.86
C PHE A 103 -10.08 7.34 -18.86
N SER A 104 -10.77 7.28 -20.00
CA SER A 104 -10.68 8.31 -21.04
C SER A 104 -11.33 9.62 -20.61
N SER A 105 -10.62 10.73 -20.82
CA SER A 105 -11.12 12.09 -20.53
C SER A 105 -12.20 12.57 -21.50
N ASP A 106 -12.36 11.87 -22.63
CA ASP A 106 -13.05 12.38 -23.82
C ASP A 106 -14.50 11.90 -23.94
N THR A 107 -15.02 11.28 -22.88
CA THR A 107 -16.44 10.98 -22.77
C THR A 107 -16.99 11.62 -21.51
N LEU A 108 -18.13 12.28 -21.66
CA LEU A 108 -19.06 12.68 -20.60
C LEU A 108 -19.58 11.46 -19.77
N ALA A 109 -18.83 10.36 -19.65
CA ALA A 109 -19.35 9.03 -19.33
C ALA A 109 -18.91 8.45 -17.97
N ASN A 110 -17.80 8.89 -17.36
CA ASN A 110 -17.46 8.47 -15.99
C ASN A 110 -17.26 9.69 -15.10
N PRO A 111 -18.30 10.08 -14.35
CA PRO A 111 -18.17 11.11 -13.32
C PRO A 111 -17.04 10.76 -12.34
N VAL A 112 -16.41 11.78 -11.75
CA VAL A 112 -15.32 11.62 -10.76
C VAL A 112 -15.70 10.62 -9.64
N PHE A 113 -16.98 10.55 -9.26
CA PHE A 113 -17.46 9.57 -8.29
C PHE A 113 -17.24 8.10 -8.70
N VAL A 114 -17.25 7.76 -10.00
CA VAL A 114 -16.95 6.40 -10.49
C VAL A 114 -15.48 6.07 -10.25
N LEU A 115 -14.59 7.02 -10.53
CA LEU A 115 -13.16 6.88 -10.27
C LEU A 115 -12.87 6.81 -8.76
N GLN A 116 -13.66 7.51 -7.93
CA GLN A 116 -13.61 7.38 -6.48
C GLN A 116 -14.03 5.98 -6.01
N LYS A 117 -15.11 5.42 -6.57
CA LYS A 117 -15.52 4.03 -6.29
C LYS A 117 -14.48 3.02 -6.73
N TRP A 118 -13.83 3.27 -7.87
CA TRP A 118 -12.69 2.48 -8.31
C TRP A 118 -11.51 2.57 -7.35
N ALA A 119 -11.21 3.76 -6.82
CA ALA A 119 -10.22 3.93 -5.77
C ALA A 119 -10.60 3.18 -4.48
N GLU A 120 -11.85 3.29 -4.00
CA GLU A 120 -12.36 2.58 -2.82
C GLU A 120 -12.20 1.06 -2.94
N LEU A 121 -12.51 0.52 -4.12
CA LEU A 121 -12.33 -0.89 -4.45
C LEU A 121 -10.85 -1.29 -4.37
N ASN A 122 -9.95 -0.53 -5.00
CA ASN A 122 -8.52 -0.82 -4.99
C ASN A 122 -7.90 -0.65 -3.59
N ILE A 123 -8.36 0.30 -2.78
CA ILE A 123 -7.97 0.43 -1.36
C ILE A 123 -8.38 -0.83 -0.59
N SER A 124 -9.61 -1.30 -0.77
CA SER A 124 -10.13 -2.49 -0.10
C SER A 124 -9.36 -3.75 -0.52
N LEU A 125 -9.09 -3.91 -1.81
CA LEU A 125 -8.32 -5.02 -2.36
C LEU A 125 -6.86 -5.01 -1.91
N LEU A 126 -6.22 -3.83 -1.88
CA LEU A 126 -4.86 -3.69 -1.37
C LEU A 126 -4.77 -4.05 0.10
N LYS A 127 -5.71 -3.60 0.93
CA LYS A 127 -5.76 -3.95 2.36
C LYS A 127 -5.95 -5.44 2.59
N LEU A 128 -6.84 -6.05 1.79
CA LEU A 128 -7.15 -7.47 1.87
C LEU A 128 -5.97 -8.35 1.47
N THR A 129 -5.23 -7.97 0.42
CA THR A 129 -4.26 -8.88 -0.24
C THR A 129 -2.79 -8.46 -0.18
N GLY A 130 -2.52 -7.15 -0.05
CA GLY A 130 -1.20 -6.55 -0.27
C GLY A 130 -0.64 -6.72 -1.68
N GLU A 131 -1.46 -7.02 -2.69
CA GLU A 131 -0.94 -7.09 -4.06
C GLU A 131 -0.60 -5.70 -4.62
N VAL A 132 0.62 -5.56 -5.14
CA VAL A 132 1.19 -4.29 -5.63
C VAL A 132 0.34 -3.63 -6.72
N ARG A 133 -0.28 -4.41 -7.61
CA ARG A 133 -1.12 -3.90 -8.72
C ARG A 133 -2.25 -2.96 -8.28
N PHE A 134 -2.79 -3.16 -7.08
CA PHE A 134 -3.84 -2.30 -6.55
C PHE A 134 -3.27 -0.95 -6.10
N GLY A 135 -2.06 -0.96 -5.52
CA GLY A 135 -1.28 0.25 -5.24
C GLY A 135 -0.87 1.00 -6.51
N ASP A 136 -0.44 0.30 -7.56
CA ASP A 136 -0.09 0.88 -8.86
C ASP A 136 -1.29 1.58 -9.50
N THR A 137 -2.48 0.98 -9.37
CA THR A 137 -3.73 1.58 -9.84
C THR A 137 -4.05 2.87 -9.07
N LEU A 138 -3.90 2.88 -7.75
CA LEU A 138 -4.12 4.07 -6.92
C LEU A 138 -3.10 5.18 -7.22
N GLU A 139 -1.84 4.81 -7.45
CA GLU A 139 -0.78 5.74 -7.88
C GLU A 139 -1.12 6.39 -9.23
N LYS A 140 -1.59 5.61 -10.20
CA LYS A 140 -2.05 6.13 -11.50
C LYS A 140 -3.21 7.09 -11.33
N LEU A 141 -4.16 6.82 -10.43
CA LEU A 141 -5.25 7.76 -10.13
C LEU A 141 -4.73 9.06 -9.48
N LEU A 142 -3.75 8.97 -8.58
CA LEU A 142 -3.20 10.12 -7.86
C LEU A 142 -2.34 11.03 -8.74
N TYR A 143 -1.55 10.46 -9.64
CA TYR A 143 -0.56 11.21 -10.42
C TYR A 143 -0.83 11.29 -11.92
N GLY A 144 -1.60 10.35 -12.48
CA GLY A 144 -1.91 10.26 -13.91
C GLY A 144 -3.27 10.84 -14.30
N SER A 145 -4.14 11.17 -13.35
CA SER A 145 -5.45 11.76 -13.65
C SER A 145 -5.33 13.27 -13.92
N PRO A 146 -6.07 13.82 -14.89
CA PRO A 146 -6.07 15.26 -15.18
C PRO A 146 -6.75 16.09 -14.08
N ALA A 147 -7.59 15.47 -13.26
CA ALA A 147 -8.27 16.08 -12.12
C ALA A 147 -8.10 15.22 -10.86
N PRO A 148 -8.12 15.82 -9.65
CA PRO A 148 -8.08 15.09 -8.39
C PRO A 148 -9.21 14.06 -8.26
N VAL A 149 -8.86 12.80 -8.00
CA VAL A 149 -9.81 11.71 -7.76
C VAL A 149 -9.90 11.37 -6.28
N LEU A 150 -8.74 11.22 -5.61
CA LEU A 150 -8.66 10.83 -4.21
C LEU A 150 -8.97 12.02 -3.30
N SER A 151 -9.74 11.74 -2.25
CA SER A 151 -9.95 12.68 -1.16
C SER A 151 -8.82 12.54 -0.14
N GLU A 152 -8.65 13.53 0.74
CA GLU A 152 -7.67 13.46 1.83
C GLU A 152 -7.89 12.24 2.70
N ARG A 153 -9.13 12.00 3.12
CA ARG A 153 -9.52 10.82 3.90
C ARG A 153 -9.13 9.52 3.19
N LEU A 154 -9.45 9.38 1.90
CA LEU A 154 -9.13 8.16 1.16
C LEU A 154 -7.61 7.96 1.06
N LEU A 155 -6.85 9.01 0.75
CA LEU A 155 -5.40 8.94 0.66
C LEU A 155 -4.76 8.58 1.99
N LYS A 156 -5.15 9.24 3.09
CA LYS A 156 -4.68 8.92 4.45
C LYS A 156 -5.02 7.49 4.86
N SER A 157 -6.16 6.95 4.40
CA SER A 157 -6.57 5.59 4.72
C SER A 157 -5.69 4.51 4.09
N VAL A 158 -4.88 4.83 3.07
CA VAL A 158 -4.14 3.83 2.30
C VAL A 158 -2.66 4.13 2.13
N ILE A 159 -2.22 5.39 2.16
CA ILE A 159 -0.80 5.75 1.97
C ILE A 159 0.12 4.96 2.91
N TYR A 160 -0.34 4.75 4.14
CA TYR A 160 0.20 3.77 5.08
C TYR A 160 -0.92 2.82 5.55
N THR A 161 -0.63 1.52 5.63
CA THR A 161 -1.47 0.54 6.34
C THR A 161 -0.63 -0.31 7.27
N HIS A 162 -1.24 -1.08 8.17
CA HIS A 162 -0.47 -1.89 9.11
C HIS A 162 -1.15 -3.18 9.56
N ILE A 163 -0.32 -4.08 10.09
CA ILE A 163 -0.72 -5.20 10.92
C ILE A 163 0.18 -5.17 12.16
N PHE A 164 -0.36 -4.80 13.32
CA PHE A 164 0.45 -4.54 14.51
C PHE A 164 1.60 -3.56 14.18
N ASP A 165 2.86 -3.97 14.37
CA ASP A 165 4.09 -3.21 14.09
C ASP A 165 4.70 -3.50 12.69
N GLN A 166 3.94 -4.16 11.81
CA GLN A 166 4.25 -4.28 10.38
C GLN A 166 3.60 -3.12 9.64
N ILE A 167 4.40 -2.20 9.10
CA ILE A 167 3.93 -0.98 8.43
C ILE A 167 4.13 -1.14 6.93
N PHE A 168 3.07 -0.99 6.16
CA PHE A 168 3.09 -1.00 4.69
C PHE A 168 3.04 0.43 4.18
N ILE A 169 4.08 0.84 3.45
CA ILE A 169 4.10 2.09 2.69
C ILE A 169 3.60 1.77 1.29
N ASN A 170 2.35 2.15 1.03
CA ASN A 170 1.62 1.75 -0.17
C ASN A 170 1.68 2.80 -1.28
N LEU A 171 1.77 4.08 -0.93
CA LEU A 171 1.86 5.15 -1.92
C LEU A 171 3.07 6.03 -1.61
N ILE A 172 3.77 6.41 -2.67
CA ILE A 172 4.95 7.25 -2.63
C ILE A 172 4.49 8.69 -2.74
N GLY A 173 4.81 9.49 -1.74
CA GLY A 173 4.48 10.91 -1.72
C GLY A 173 4.94 11.53 -0.41
N SER A 174 5.26 12.83 -0.43
CA SER A 174 5.78 13.51 0.76
C SER A 174 4.72 13.51 1.88
N SER A 175 5.01 12.84 3.00
CA SER A 175 4.08 12.61 4.10
C SER A 175 4.80 12.10 5.34
N SER A 176 4.15 12.14 6.51
CA SER A 176 4.66 11.51 7.72
C SER A 176 3.60 10.69 8.45
N LEU A 177 4.04 9.64 9.13
CA LEU A 177 3.25 8.74 9.97
C LEU A 177 3.79 8.75 11.39
N ASN A 178 2.94 9.04 12.38
CA ASN A 178 3.22 8.83 13.80
C ASN A 178 2.66 7.47 14.25
N HIS A 179 3.53 6.47 14.35
CA HIS A 179 3.17 5.12 14.79
C HIS A 179 3.38 4.95 16.30
N TYR A 180 2.36 4.44 16.99
CA TYR A 180 2.46 4.03 18.41
C TYR A 180 2.74 2.53 18.45
N HIS A 181 3.95 2.18 18.87
CA HIS A 181 4.42 0.80 18.85
C HIS A 181 3.66 -0.06 19.87
N THR A 182 3.40 -1.33 19.56
CA THR A 182 2.55 -2.20 20.42
C THR A 182 3.11 -2.39 21.85
N THR A 183 4.43 -2.40 21.99
CA THR A 183 5.13 -2.43 23.30
C THR A 183 5.36 -1.04 23.92
N GLY A 184 4.65 -0.02 23.46
CA GLY A 184 4.83 1.38 23.86
C GLY A 184 5.96 2.10 23.13
N GLY A 185 5.99 3.43 23.26
CA GLY A 185 6.87 4.31 22.48
C GLY A 185 6.22 4.82 21.20
N MET A 186 6.82 5.82 20.59
CA MET A 186 6.33 6.44 19.36
C MET A 186 7.47 6.57 18.35
N ILE A 187 7.16 6.24 17.11
CA ILE A 187 8.09 6.28 15.97
C ILE A 187 7.42 7.10 14.89
N LYS A 188 8.10 8.14 14.43
CA LYS A 188 7.67 8.93 13.30
C LYS A 188 8.46 8.55 12.07
N LEU A 189 7.76 8.10 11.03
CA LEU A 189 8.32 7.80 9.71
C LEU A 189 7.95 8.93 8.76
N THR A 190 8.92 9.51 8.09
CA THR A 190 8.72 10.61 7.13
C THR A 190 9.18 10.18 5.75
N GLN A 191 8.28 10.22 4.77
CA GLN A 191 8.59 10.16 3.35
C GLN A 191 8.97 11.56 2.87
N GLU A 192 10.18 11.72 2.35
CA GLU A 192 10.66 12.93 1.70
C GLU A 192 10.98 12.64 0.24
N THR A 193 10.24 13.28 -0.67
CA THR A 193 10.32 13.02 -2.10
C THR A 193 9.70 14.17 -2.89
N ASP A 194 10.17 14.37 -4.12
CA ASP A 194 9.53 15.21 -5.14
C ASP A 194 8.78 14.37 -6.20
N PHE A 195 8.51 13.10 -5.91
CA PHE A 195 7.72 12.21 -6.76
C PHE A 195 6.41 12.89 -7.18
N PRO A 196 6.02 12.81 -8.47
CA PRO A 196 6.57 11.96 -9.52
C PRO A 196 7.71 12.60 -10.34
N VAL A 197 8.27 13.74 -9.92
CA VAL A 197 9.34 14.42 -10.68
C VAL A 197 10.61 13.57 -10.70
N ARG A 198 11.03 13.03 -9.56
CA ARG A 198 12.05 11.98 -9.48
C ARG A 198 11.44 10.68 -8.99
N ASN A 199 12.00 9.58 -9.46
CA ASN A 199 11.64 8.22 -9.05
C ASN A 199 12.40 7.79 -7.78
N GLU A 200 12.51 8.67 -6.78
CA GLU A 200 13.20 8.38 -5.53
C GLU A 200 12.48 8.93 -4.30
N MET A 201 12.79 8.37 -3.15
CA MET A 201 12.30 8.78 -1.84
C MET A 201 13.39 8.57 -0.79
N TYR A 202 13.42 9.47 0.19
CA TYR A 202 14.08 9.23 1.47
C TYR A 202 13.01 8.89 2.52
N LEU A 203 13.19 7.77 3.22
CA LEU A 203 12.36 7.39 4.35
C LEU A 203 13.18 7.60 5.63
N LYS A 204 12.77 8.59 6.43
CA LYS A 204 13.46 9.02 7.65
C LYS A 204 12.70 8.57 8.89
N CYS A 205 13.43 8.23 9.95
CA CYS A 205 12.88 7.81 11.22
C CYS A 205 13.29 8.77 12.35
N GLU A 206 12.29 9.31 13.05
CA GLU A 206 12.44 10.06 14.29
C GLU A 206 11.84 9.22 15.44
N SER A 207 12.59 9.02 16.53
CA SER A 207 12.06 8.31 17.70
C SER A 207 12.85 8.67 18.97
N ASN A 208 12.21 8.50 20.13
CA ASN A 208 12.86 8.70 21.43
C ASN A 208 13.52 7.42 21.97
N ASP A 209 13.21 6.26 21.38
CA ASP A 209 13.76 4.97 21.77
C ASP A 209 14.00 4.06 20.56
N VAL A 210 14.67 2.94 20.80
CA VAL A 210 14.99 1.96 19.76
C VAL A 210 13.92 0.89 19.73
N ARG A 211 13.30 0.68 18.57
CA ARG A 211 12.14 -0.22 18.43
C ARG A 211 12.27 -1.12 17.21
N TYR A 212 11.83 -2.37 17.33
CA TYR A 212 11.83 -3.29 16.21
C TYR A 212 10.56 -3.08 15.39
N LEU A 213 10.69 -2.80 14.10
CA LEU A 213 9.56 -2.72 13.16
C LEU A 213 9.92 -3.45 11.87
N ASP A 214 8.89 -3.97 11.23
CA ASP A 214 8.97 -4.38 9.83
C ASP A 214 8.30 -3.31 8.98
N VAL A 215 9.08 -2.63 8.14
CA VAL A 215 8.54 -1.67 7.18
C VAL A 215 8.59 -2.29 5.79
N PHE A 216 7.44 -2.41 5.15
CA PHE A 216 7.26 -2.93 3.81
C PHE A 216 7.06 -1.77 2.86
N VAL A 217 8.01 -1.53 1.97
CA VAL A 217 7.90 -0.48 0.95
C VAL A 217 7.43 -1.10 -0.35
N ARG A 218 6.29 -0.63 -0.89
CA ARG A 218 5.83 -1.09 -2.22
C ARG A 218 6.86 -0.72 -3.28
N ILE A 219 7.27 -1.71 -4.07
CA ILE A 219 8.05 -1.52 -5.29
C ILE A 219 7.08 -1.70 -6.47
N PRO A 220 6.71 -0.61 -7.17
CA PRO A 220 5.73 -0.67 -8.26
C PRO A 220 6.14 -1.67 -9.36
N GLU A 221 5.18 -2.23 -10.09
CA GLU A 221 5.45 -3.16 -11.18
C GLU A 221 6.26 -2.51 -12.31
N TRP A 222 6.07 -1.20 -12.52
CA TRP A 222 6.79 -0.43 -13.54
C TRP A 222 8.25 -0.10 -13.19
N ALA A 223 8.68 -0.37 -11.94
CA ALA A 223 10.03 -0.04 -11.48
C ALA A 223 11.10 -0.76 -12.31
N VAL A 224 12.22 -0.08 -12.56
CA VAL A 224 13.35 -0.63 -13.35
C VAL A 224 14.62 -0.53 -12.52
N ASN A 225 15.21 -1.68 -12.21
CA ASN A 225 16.39 -1.80 -11.33
C ASN A 225 16.20 -1.06 -9.98
N PRO A 226 15.10 -1.32 -9.24
CA PRO A 226 14.84 -0.62 -8.00
C PRO A 226 15.92 -0.92 -6.96
N THR A 227 16.25 0.08 -6.14
CA THR A 227 17.21 -0.06 -5.05
C THR A 227 16.65 0.51 -3.76
N VAL A 228 16.75 -0.28 -2.69
CA VAL A 228 16.47 0.16 -1.32
C VAL A 228 17.75 0.03 -0.51
N SER A 229 18.17 1.10 0.15
CA SER A 229 19.45 1.14 0.84
C SER A 229 19.44 1.98 2.10
N HIS A 230 20.33 1.63 3.03
CA HIS A 230 20.62 2.38 4.25
C HIS A 230 22.14 2.42 4.43
N GLY A 231 22.74 3.57 4.11
CA GLY A 231 24.20 3.68 3.96
C GLY A 231 24.71 2.65 2.93
N ASN A 232 25.62 1.77 3.35
CA ASN A 232 26.20 0.73 2.48
C ASN A 232 25.38 -0.57 2.42
N VAL A 233 24.31 -0.69 3.21
CA VAL A 233 23.47 -1.89 3.24
C VAL A 233 22.40 -1.77 2.17
N LYS A 234 22.28 -2.80 1.32
CA LYS A 234 21.24 -2.91 0.29
C LYS A 234 20.21 -3.96 0.70
N TYR A 235 18.95 -3.66 0.44
CA TYR A 235 17.83 -4.57 0.60
C TYR A 235 17.39 -5.06 -0.77
N VAL A 236 16.92 -6.31 -0.84
CA VAL A 236 16.45 -6.92 -2.08
C VAL A 236 15.09 -6.30 -2.43
N ALA A 237 15.03 -5.67 -3.59
CA ALA A 237 13.82 -5.04 -4.12
C ALA A 237 13.54 -5.60 -5.51
N HIS A 238 12.31 -6.07 -5.72
CA HIS A 238 11.83 -6.59 -6.99
C HIS A 238 10.59 -5.81 -7.42
N PRO A 239 10.48 -5.39 -8.69
CA PRO A 239 9.25 -4.82 -9.23
C PRO A 239 8.06 -5.75 -8.99
N GLY A 240 6.92 -5.20 -8.56
CA GLY A 240 5.71 -5.97 -8.29
C GLY A 240 5.66 -6.59 -6.89
N GLU A 241 6.63 -6.30 -6.01
CA GLU A 241 6.69 -6.84 -4.65
C GLU A 241 6.84 -5.73 -3.60
N TYR A 242 6.70 -6.09 -2.32
CA TYR A 242 7.09 -5.22 -1.22
C TYR A 242 8.52 -5.54 -0.77
N CYS A 243 9.38 -4.53 -0.72
CA CYS A 243 10.69 -4.65 -0.10
C CYS A 243 10.55 -4.56 1.42
N GLN A 244 10.87 -5.65 2.13
CA GLN A 244 10.82 -5.71 3.59
C GLN A 244 12.11 -5.14 4.22
N ILE A 245 11.93 -4.23 5.16
CA ILE A 245 12.98 -3.63 6.00
C ILE A 245 12.72 -4.03 7.45
N SER A 246 13.32 -5.13 7.87
CA SER A 246 13.23 -5.68 9.23
C SER A 246 14.43 -5.28 10.06
N ARG A 247 14.24 -4.40 11.05
CA ARG A 247 15.33 -3.95 11.93
C ARG A 247 14.84 -3.29 13.21
N LYS A 248 15.81 -3.01 14.08
CA LYS A 248 15.68 -2.05 15.18
C LYS A 248 15.87 -0.63 14.64
N TRP A 249 14.75 0.06 14.43
CA TRP A 249 14.68 1.47 14.05
C TRP A 249 15.10 2.35 15.22
N ARG A 250 15.84 3.41 14.90
CA ARG A 250 16.33 4.41 15.87
C ARG A 250 16.25 5.81 15.26
N ASN A 251 16.36 6.82 16.11
CA ASN A 251 16.42 8.20 15.67
C ASN A 251 17.54 8.42 14.63
N GLY A 252 17.21 9.09 13.53
CA GLY A 252 18.14 9.40 12.45
C GLY A 252 18.38 8.27 11.45
N ASP A 253 17.69 7.13 11.57
CA ASP A 253 17.71 6.13 10.50
C ASP A 253 17.11 6.74 9.22
N GLU A 254 17.87 6.65 8.12
CA GLU A 254 17.45 7.13 6.80
C GLU A 254 17.63 6.03 5.76
N PHE A 255 16.62 5.85 4.92
CA PHE A 255 16.61 4.90 3.82
C PHE A 255 16.43 5.63 2.51
N LYS A 256 17.24 5.27 1.51
CA LYS A 256 17.07 5.74 0.14
C LYS A 256 16.43 4.67 -0.71
N ILE A 257 15.31 5.02 -1.33
CA ILE A 257 14.54 4.19 -2.26
C ILE A 257 14.62 4.86 -3.63
N ILE A 258 15.08 4.12 -4.64
CA ILE A 258 15.07 4.54 -6.05
C ILE A 258 14.30 3.48 -6.83
N LEU A 259 13.30 3.90 -7.60
CA LEU A 259 12.41 2.99 -8.34
C LEU A 259 12.86 2.80 -9.79
N LYS A 260 13.61 3.75 -10.32
CA LYS A 260 14.11 3.73 -11.69
C LYS A 260 15.54 4.26 -11.73
N ASN A 261 16.49 3.35 -11.93
CA ASN A 261 17.90 3.65 -12.22
C ASN A 261 18.18 3.60 -13.72
#